data_AF-A0A9X2JYQ5-F1
#
_entry.id   AF-A0A9X2JYQ5-F1
#
_cell.length_a   1.000
_cell.length_b   1.000
_cell.length_c   1.000
_cell.angle_alpha   90.00
_cell.angle_beta   90.00
_cell.angle_gamma   90.00
#
_symmetry.space_group_name_H-M   'P 1'
#
loop_
_entity.id
_entity.type
_entity.pdbx_description
1 polymer ?
#
loop_
_entity_poly.entity_id
_entity_poly.type
_entity_poly.pdbx_seq_one_letter_code
_entity_poly.pdbx_strand_id
1 'polypeptide(L)'
;MHVGEWLRLLRTLLDEASMVDSRAGPDSAAMLHQIWDTADLPVRAGLILWRPYERLSPARQEAMLHAAATAVQLAADGRIIPCGTLGAALGPAPHRHMDGSRDIRSGTLAGGEVARG
;
A
#
# COMPACT_ATOMS: atom_id res chain seq x y z
N MET A 1 2.28 0.19 13.65
CA MET A 1 2.72 -0.93 12.82
C MET A 1 3.73 -1.74 13.62
N HIS A 2 3.51 -3.04 13.80
CA HIS A 2 4.47 -3.92 14.46
C HIS A 2 5.46 -4.49 13.43
N VAL A 3 6.70 -4.81 13.84
CA VAL A 3 7.71 -5.40 12.93
C VAL A 3 7.20 -6.66 12.21
N GLY A 4 6.42 -7.50 12.89
CA GLY A 4 5.83 -8.69 12.29
C GLY A 4 4.71 -8.41 11.28
N GLU A 5 4.11 -7.22 11.31
CA GLU A 5 3.15 -6.77 10.29
C GLU A 5 3.90 -6.27 9.05
N TRP A 6 4.97 -5.50 9.25
CA TRP A 6 5.86 -5.08 8.17
C TRP A 6 6.45 -6.26 7.39
N LEU A 7 7.00 -7.25 8.11
CA LEU A 7 7.60 -8.43 7.48
C LEU A 7 6.59 -9.26 6.67
N ARG A 8 5.33 -9.34 7.13
CA ARG A 8 4.27 -10.03 6.39
C ARG A 8 3.90 -9.28 5.11
N LEU A 9 3.74 -7.96 5.19
CA LEU A 9 3.47 -7.13 4.02
C LEU A 9 4.59 -7.23 2.98
N LEU A 10 5.85 -7.13 3.43
CA LEU A 10 7.01 -7.28 2.55
C LEU A 10 7.04 -8.66 1.89
N ARG A 11 6.78 -9.74 2.66
CA ARG A 11 6.73 -11.09 2.10
C ARG A 11 5.63 -11.23 1.04
N THR A 12 4.46 -10.65 1.26
CA THR A 12 3.37 -10.63 0.28
C THR A 12 3.80 -9.92 -1.00
N LEU A 13 4.39 -8.72 -0.90
CA LEU A 13 4.89 -7.99 -2.07
C LEU A 13 5.95 -8.77 -2.85
N LEU A 14 6.87 -9.42 -2.15
CA LEU A 14 7.90 -10.26 -2.76
C LEU A 14 7.30 -11.48 -3.46
N ASP A 15 6.30 -12.12 -2.85
CA ASP A 15 5.62 -13.27 -3.45
C ASP A 15 4.81 -12.84 -4.70
N GLU A 16 4.17 -11.67 -4.66
CA GLU A 16 3.41 -11.11 -5.78
C GLU A 16 4.34 -10.67 -6.93
N ALA A 17 5.44 -9.98 -6.65
CA ALA A 17 6.45 -9.62 -7.66
C ALA A 17 7.11 -10.86 -8.31
N SER A 18 7.08 -12.01 -7.63
CA SER A 18 7.61 -13.29 -8.13
C SER A 18 6.60 -14.11 -8.95
N MET A 19 5.35 -13.64 -9.04
CA MET A 19 4.25 -14.34 -9.70
C MET A 19 4.53 -14.52 -11.20
N VAL A 20 4.04 -15.62 -11.76
CA VAL A 20 4.11 -15.91 -13.20
C VAL A 20 2.84 -15.36 -13.84
N ASP A 21 2.95 -14.79 -15.04
CA ASP A 21 1.81 -14.25 -15.82
C ASP A 21 0.64 -15.23 -15.92
N SER A 22 0.89 -16.53 -16.09
CA SER A 22 -0.16 -17.55 -16.16
C SER A 22 -0.97 -17.75 -14.88
N ARG A 23 -0.47 -17.27 -13.75
CA ARG A 23 -1.17 -17.23 -12.45
C ARG A 23 -1.80 -15.87 -12.17
N ALA A 24 -1.46 -14.86 -12.96
CA ALA A 24 -2.04 -13.54 -12.91
C ALA A 24 -3.20 -13.43 -13.93
N GLY A 25 -4.22 -12.62 -13.63
CA GLY A 25 -5.13 -12.16 -14.68
C GLY A 25 -4.42 -11.21 -15.66
N PRO A 26 -4.96 -10.92 -16.84
CA PRO A 26 -4.33 -10.04 -17.84
C PRO A 26 -3.93 -8.68 -17.27
N ASP A 27 -4.79 -8.07 -16.46
CA ASP A 27 -4.52 -6.76 -15.83
C ASP A 27 -3.40 -6.84 -14.79
N SER A 28 -3.39 -7.91 -13.98
CA SER A 28 -2.34 -8.16 -12.99
C SER A 28 -0.99 -8.45 -13.66
N ALA A 29 -0.98 -9.17 -14.78
CA ALA A 29 0.23 -9.41 -15.56
C ALA A 29 0.78 -8.10 -16.13
N ALA A 30 -0.07 -7.27 -16.75
CA ALA A 30 0.34 -5.96 -17.26
C ALA A 30 0.91 -5.05 -16.16
N MET A 31 0.28 -5.04 -14.98
CA MET A 31 0.78 -4.30 -13.81
C MET A 31 2.15 -4.82 -13.34
N LEU A 32 2.35 -6.14 -13.29
CA LEU A 32 3.65 -6.73 -12.94
C LEU A 32 4.73 -6.33 -13.94
N HIS A 33 4.45 -6.37 -15.25
CA HIS A 33 5.38 -5.89 -16.29
C HIS A 33 5.71 -4.41 -16.09
N GLN A 34 4.71 -3.56 -15.84
CA GLN A 34 4.93 -2.14 -15.56
C GLN A 34 5.86 -1.91 -14.35
N ILE A 35 5.71 -2.69 -13.28
CA ILE A 35 6.58 -2.61 -12.09
C ILE A 35 8.03 -2.95 -12.46
N TRP A 36 8.23 -4.08 -13.16
CA TRP A 36 9.57 -4.54 -13.53
C TRP A 36 10.25 -3.63 -14.56
N ASP A 37 9.50 -3.13 -15.55
CA ASP A 37 9.98 -2.15 -16.52
C ASP A 37 10.38 -0.83 -15.83
N THR A 38 9.58 -0.36 -14.88
CA THR A 38 9.90 0.87 -14.11
C THR A 38 11.12 0.67 -13.21
N ALA A 39 11.31 -0.55 -12.70
CA ALA A 39 12.49 -0.89 -11.90
C ALA A 39 13.77 -1.04 -12.74
N ASP A 40 13.67 -1.01 -14.08
CA ASP A 40 14.77 -1.25 -15.03
C ASP A 40 15.51 -2.58 -14.76
N LEU A 41 14.73 -3.62 -14.45
CA LEU A 41 15.22 -4.93 -14.09
C LEU A 41 14.47 -6.04 -14.85
N PRO A 42 15.12 -7.19 -15.14
CA PRO A 42 14.43 -8.30 -15.77
C PRO A 42 13.23 -8.76 -14.94
N VAL A 43 12.11 -9.03 -15.60
CA VAL A 43 10.89 -9.55 -14.98
C VAL A 43 11.21 -10.72 -14.05
N ARG A 44 10.67 -10.66 -12.83
CA ARG A 44 10.90 -11.63 -11.74
C ARG A 44 12.39 -11.83 -11.40
N ALA A 45 13.22 -10.80 -11.58
CA ALA A 45 14.68 -10.88 -11.46
C ALA A 45 15.31 -12.01 -12.31
N GLY A 46 14.69 -12.35 -13.44
CA GLY A 46 15.11 -13.46 -14.31
C GLY A 46 14.81 -14.86 -13.75
N LEU A 47 13.87 -14.99 -12.82
CA LEU A 47 13.43 -16.29 -12.31
C LEU A 47 12.58 -17.02 -13.36
N ILE A 48 13.01 -18.23 -13.71
CA ILE A 48 12.21 -19.16 -14.50
C ILE A 48 11.29 -19.95 -13.57
N LEU A 49 11.86 -20.53 -12.50
CA LEU A 49 11.14 -21.28 -11.47
C LEU A 49 10.99 -20.46 -10.20
N TRP A 50 9.80 -20.53 -9.58
CA TRP A 50 9.54 -19.89 -8.30
C TRP A 50 10.41 -20.49 -7.20
N ARG A 51 10.96 -19.63 -6.34
CA ARG A 51 11.69 -19.96 -5.12
C ARG A 51 11.37 -18.93 -4.05
N PRO A 52 11.37 -19.30 -2.76
CA PRO A 52 11.25 -18.33 -1.69
C PRO A 52 12.45 -17.37 -1.71
N TYR A 53 12.20 -16.13 -1.32
CA TYR A 53 13.16 -15.02 -1.38
C TYR A 53 14.50 -15.38 -0.70
N GLU A 54 14.45 -16.03 0.45
CA GLU A 54 15.60 -16.39 1.28
C GLU A 54 16.54 -17.39 0.59
N ARG A 55 16.08 -18.06 -0.48
CA ARG A 55 16.86 -19.03 -1.26
C ARG A 55 17.37 -18.46 -2.59
N LEU A 56 17.16 -17.18 -2.83
CA LEU A 56 17.68 -16.48 -4.01
C LEU A 56 19.14 -16.06 -3.79
N SER A 57 19.87 -15.86 -4.89
CA SER A 57 21.19 -15.22 -4.82
C SER A 57 21.07 -13.77 -4.32
N PRO A 58 22.12 -13.19 -3.72
CA PRO A 58 22.08 -11.82 -3.21
C PRO A 58 21.62 -10.79 -4.26
N ALA A 59 22.11 -10.89 -5.49
CA ALA A 59 21.70 -10.00 -6.58
C ALA A 59 20.19 -10.11 -6.91
N ARG A 60 19.63 -11.32 -6.82
CA ARG A 60 18.19 -11.52 -7.05
C ARG A 60 17.35 -11.07 -5.87
N GLN A 61 17.85 -11.25 -4.65
CA GLN A 61 17.23 -10.68 -3.45
C GLN A 61 17.12 -9.16 -3.56
N GLU A 62 18.22 -8.50 -3.92
CA GLU A 62 18.23 -7.06 -4.15
C GLU A 62 17.25 -6.64 -5.26
N ALA A 63 17.28 -7.30 -6.43
CA ALA A 63 16.35 -6.98 -7.52
C ALA A 63 14.87 -7.13 -7.12
N MET A 64 14.53 -8.16 -6.33
CA MET A 64 13.17 -8.37 -5.82
C MET A 64 12.77 -7.27 -4.83
N LEU A 65 13.69 -6.81 -3.97
CA LEU A 65 13.43 -5.70 -3.06
C LEU A 65 13.22 -4.38 -3.82
N HIS A 66 14.02 -4.12 -4.86
CA HIS A 66 13.84 -2.94 -5.72
C HIS A 66 12.49 -2.98 -6.42
N ALA A 67 12.09 -4.11 -7.00
CA ALA A 67 10.77 -4.24 -7.61
C ALA A 67 9.62 -4.01 -6.60
N ALA A 68 9.74 -4.54 -5.37
CA ALA A 68 8.75 -4.30 -4.31
C ALA A 68 8.69 -2.82 -3.92
N ALA A 69 9.84 -2.14 -3.81
CA ALA A 69 9.90 -0.71 -3.53
C ALA A 69 9.26 0.11 -4.66
N THR A 70 9.55 -0.23 -5.92
CA THR A 70 8.94 0.38 -7.11
C THR A 70 7.43 0.21 -7.13
N ALA A 71 6.92 -0.97 -6.78
CA ALA A 71 5.47 -1.21 -6.68
C ALA A 71 4.80 -0.30 -5.65
N VAL A 72 5.40 -0.15 -4.46
CA VAL A 72 4.90 0.76 -3.42
C VAL A 72 4.92 2.21 -3.90
N GLN A 73 5.98 2.65 -4.57
CA GLN A 73 6.08 4.01 -5.11
C GLN A 73 5.03 4.27 -6.20
N LEU A 74 4.88 3.35 -7.16
CA LEU A 74 3.86 3.46 -8.20
C LEU A 74 2.44 3.50 -7.62
N ALA A 75 2.17 2.74 -6.57
CA ALA A 75 0.89 2.78 -5.87
C ALA A 75 0.65 4.11 -5.16
N ALA A 76 1.67 4.62 -4.46
CA ALA A 76 1.62 5.91 -3.77
C ALA A 76 1.39 7.07 -4.76
N ASP A 77 1.96 6.98 -5.96
CA ASP A 77 1.79 7.94 -7.05
C ASP A 77 0.47 7.75 -7.83
N GLY A 78 -0.32 6.72 -7.52
CA GLY A 78 -1.56 6.38 -8.23
C GLY A 78 -1.34 5.87 -9.67
N ARG A 79 -0.12 5.48 -10.02
CA ARG A 79 0.25 4.95 -11.35
C ARG A 79 -0.11 3.48 -11.55
N ILE A 80 -0.31 2.76 -10.45
CA ILE A 80 -0.94 1.43 -10.44
C ILE A 80 -2.03 1.43 -9.37
N ILE A 81 -3.02 0.56 -9.55
CA ILE A 81 -4.08 0.35 -8.57
C ILE A 81 -3.81 -1.00 -7.91
N PRO A 82 -3.34 -1.04 -6.65
CA PRO A 82 -3.12 -2.29 -5.96
C PRO A 82 -4.44 -3.04 -5.81
N CYS A 83 -4.51 -4.24 -6.38
CA CYS A 83 -5.69 -5.08 -6.32
C CYS A 83 -5.66 -5.91 -5.04
N GLY A 84 -6.60 -5.71 -4.13
CA GLY A 84 -6.72 -6.53 -2.91
C GLY A 84 -7.39 -5.79 -1.76
N THR A 85 -7.76 -6.54 -0.72
CA THR A 85 -8.45 -6.01 0.47
C THR A 85 -7.72 -4.83 1.13
N LEU A 86 -6.38 -4.81 1.05
CA LEU A 86 -5.54 -3.75 1.62
C LEU A 86 -4.99 -2.79 0.57
N GLY A 87 -5.39 -2.90 -0.71
CA GLY A 87 -4.79 -2.11 -1.78
C GLY A 87 -4.93 -0.60 -1.59
N ALA A 88 -6.05 -0.17 -1.01
CA ALA A 88 -6.29 1.23 -0.64
C ALA A 88 -5.29 1.79 0.39
N ALA A 89 -4.62 0.94 1.17
CA ALA A 89 -3.63 1.38 2.16
C ALA A 89 -2.29 1.82 1.52
N LEU A 90 -2.03 1.44 0.27
CA LEU A 90 -0.85 1.84 -0.49
C LEU A 90 -1.11 3.08 -1.37
N GLY A 91 -2.36 3.50 -1.49
CA GLY A 91 -2.73 4.70 -2.25
C GLY A 91 -2.41 6.00 -1.51
N PRO A 92 -2.57 7.15 -2.19
CA PRO A 92 -2.39 8.46 -1.58
C PRO A 92 -3.24 8.60 -0.31
N ALA A 93 -2.68 9.23 0.72
CA ALA A 93 -3.43 9.48 1.94
C ALA A 93 -4.74 10.23 1.59
N PRO A 94 -5.90 9.77 2.10
CA PRO A 94 -7.15 10.48 1.88
C PRO A 94 -6.97 11.90 2.40
N HIS A 95 -7.31 12.88 1.56
CA HIS A 95 -7.17 14.28 1.90
C HIS A 95 -8.07 14.55 3.11
N ARG A 96 -7.48 14.63 4.30
CA ARG A 96 -8.19 15.15 5.47
C ARG A 96 -8.37 16.63 5.23
N HIS A 97 -9.55 17.01 4.73
CA HIS A 97 -10.05 18.35 4.99
C HIS A 97 -10.10 18.51 6.52
N MET A 98 -9.11 19.22 7.06
CA MET A 98 -9.23 19.81 8.39
C MET A 98 -10.34 20.84 8.28
N ASP A 99 -11.58 20.41 8.50
CA ASP A 99 -12.70 21.33 8.68
C ASP A 99 -12.41 22.16 9.93
N GLY A 100 -12.02 23.41 9.72
CA GLY A 100 -11.76 24.40 10.75
C GLY A 100 -13.03 24.89 11.44
N SER A 101 -14.05 24.05 11.61
CA SER A 101 -15.29 24.40 12.29
C SER A 101 -15.33 23.83 13.70
N ARG A 102 -14.66 24.54 14.61
CA ARG A 102 -15.16 24.69 15.98
C ARG A 102 -15.62 26.13 16.13
N ASP A 103 -16.81 26.41 15.62
CA ASP A 103 -17.63 27.46 16.20
C ASP A 103 -19.10 27.06 16.16
N ILE A 104 -19.63 26.54 17.28
CA ILE A 104 -21.01 26.83 17.74
C ILE A 104 -21.03 26.86 19.29
N ARG A 105 -20.92 28.09 19.82
CA ARG A 105 -21.77 28.75 20.84
C ARG A 105 -22.68 27.87 21.73
N SER A 106 -22.54 28.01 23.06
CA SER A 106 -23.68 28.24 23.99
C SER A 106 -23.19 28.63 25.38
N GLY A 107 -23.13 29.93 25.63
CA GLY A 107 -23.04 30.50 26.98
C GLY A 107 -24.20 31.47 27.16
N THR A 108 -25.42 30.96 27.30
CA THR A 108 -26.58 31.74 27.75
C THR A 108 -27.59 30.79 28.41
N LEU A 109 -28.03 31.20 29.61
CA LEU A 109 -29.06 30.64 30.50
C LEU A 109 -28.60 29.59 31.53
N ALA A 110 -28.24 30.07 32.72
CA ALA A 110 -28.38 29.31 33.96
C ALA A 110 -29.16 30.15 35.00
N GLY A 111 -30.39 29.70 35.28
CA GLY A 111 -31.18 29.91 36.50
C GLY A 111 -31.88 31.27 36.62
N GLY A 112 -33.15 31.38 37.02
CA GLY A 112 -34.09 30.38 37.51
C GLY A 112 -35.09 31.11 38.41
N GLU A 113 -36.24 31.46 37.84
CA GLU A 113 -37.50 31.73 38.57
C GLU A 113 -37.88 30.40 39.29
N VAL A 114 -38.35 30.30 40.54
CA VAL A 114 -39.52 30.93 41.18
C VAL A 114 -39.47 30.61 42.69
N ALA A 115 -39.90 31.52 43.57
CA ALA A 115 -40.64 31.17 44.79
C ALA A 115 -41.54 32.34 45.21
N ARG A 116 -42.86 32.10 45.14
CA ARG A 116 -43.92 32.96 45.67
C ARG A 116 -44.01 32.85 47.20
N GLY A 117 -44.29 33.97 47.85
CA GLY A 117 -44.68 34.09 49.25
C GLY A 117 -44.94 35.56 49.56
#